data_AF-A0A543G142-F1
#
_entry.id   AF-A0A543G142-F1
#
_cell.length_a   1.000
_cell.length_b   1.000
_cell.length_c   1.000
_cell.angle_alpha   90.00
_cell.angle_beta   90.00
_cell.angle_gamma   90.00
#
_symmetry.space_group_name_H-M   'P 1'
#
loop_
_entity.id
_entity.type
_entity.pdbx_description
1 polymer ?
#
loop_
_entity_poly.entity_id
_entity_poly.type
_entity_poly.pdbx_seq_one_letter_code
_entity_poly.pdbx_strand_id
1 'polypeptide(L)'
;MNQKLDLSQMSDAEFEAEMQRRSLAKIEAQEKARLDYENLKKEVVTELSQAAAEISEQLRAFKQKAFSDMQTLFEMLKEYSNRHKDGKGNFQVEHENFRVSYKRQGKPHFDERSLQAEKHIIDFVNTKFEKDVDTKDLVMSLLERKKGELDINLVQKIIRHGKTLPRRQLETRD
;
A
#
# COMPACT_ATOMS: atom_id res chain seq x y z
N MET A 1 30.65 -39.95 34.34
CA MET A 1 31.97 -40.61 34.43
C MET A 1 32.70 -40.35 33.12
N ASN A 2 33.67 -39.44 33.10
CA ASN A 2 34.48 -39.15 31.91
C ASN A 2 35.75 -39.99 32.03
N GLN A 3 35.72 -41.21 31.51
CA GLN A 3 36.85 -42.14 31.59
C GLN A 3 37.90 -41.68 30.58
N LYS A 4 38.91 -40.93 31.05
CA LYS A 4 40.11 -40.62 30.25
C LYS A 4 40.81 -41.94 29.97
N LEU A 5 40.67 -42.47 28.75
CA LEU A 5 41.48 -43.59 28.29
C LEU A 5 42.94 -43.17 28.29
N ASP A 6 43.79 -43.95 28.97
CA ASP A 6 45.23 -43.75 29.00
C ASP A 6 45.83 -44.29 27.69
N LEU A 7 46.21 -43.37 26.81
CA LEU A 7 46.71 -43.65 25.46
C LEU A 7 48.14 -44.25 25.47
N SER A 8 48.82 -44.24 26.63
CA SER A 8 50.20 -44.75 26.74
C SER A 8 50.30 -46.28 26.81
N GLN A 9 49.16 -46.98 26.94
CA GLN A 9 49.09 -48.43 27.11
C GLN A 9 48.46 -49.16 25.91
N MET A 10 48.08 -48.44 24.84
CA MET A 10 47.47 -49.03 23.65
C MET A 10 48.54 -49.41 22.62
N SER A 11 48.33 -50.51 21.89
CA SER A 11 49.13 -50.82 20.71
C SER A 11 48.81 -49.85 19.56
N ASP A 12 49.75 -49.69 18.62
CA ASP A 12 49.57 -48.80 17.46
C ASP A 12 48.29 -49.11 16.66
N ALA A 13 47.92 -50.39 16.56
CA ALA A 13 46.71 -50.83 15.87
C ALA A 13 45.42 -50.46 16.62
N GLU A 14 45.43 -50.55 17.95
CA GLU A 14 44.29 -50.16 18.79
C GLU A 14 44.11 -48.64 18.81
N PHE A 15 45.21 -47.89 18.79
CA PHE A 15 45.19 -46.44 18.72
C PHE A 15 44.57 -45.92 17.41
N GLU A 16 44.97 -46.50 16.28
CA GLU A 16 44.41 -46.17 14.96
C GLU A 16 42.90 -46.46 14.91
N ALA A 17 42.47 -47.61 15.44
CA ALA A 17 41.05 -47.97 15.51
C ALA A 17 40.23 -46.98 16.37
N GLU A 18 40.75 -46.55 17.52
CA GLU A 18 40.10 -45.57 18.38
C GLU A 18 40.05 -44.17 17.74
N MET A 19 41.10 -43.76 17.02
CA MET A 19 41.10 -42.51 16.27
C MET A 19 40.04 -42.53 15.16
N GLN A 20 39.94 -43.62 14.41
CA GLN A 20 38.93 -43.79 13.36
C GLN A 20 37.51 -43.77 13.95
N ARG A 21 37.28 -44.45 15.08
CA ARG A 21 35.99 -44.42 15.78
C ARG A 21 35.58 -43.00 16.18
N ARG A 22 36.52 -42.22 16.75
CA ARG A 22 36.27 -40.82 17.14
C ARG A 22 36.04 -39.91 15.94
N SER A 23 36.75 -40.13 14.85
CA SER A 23 36.58 -39.38 13.60
C SER A 23 35.18 -39.62 13.01
N LEU A 24 34.76 -40.89 12.91
CA LEU A 24 33.42 -41.26 12.44
C LEU A 24 32.32 -40.68 13.33
N ALA A 25 32.43 -40.83 14.65
CA ALA A 25 31.46 -40.27 15.59
C ALA A 25 31.35 -38.73 15.48
N LYS A 26 32.46 -38.04 15.20
CA LYS A 26 32.46 -36.59 14.98
C LYS A 26 31.75 -36.21 13.67
N ILE A 27 31.99 -36.95 12.60
CA ILE A 27 31.32 -36.75 11.31
C ILE A 27 29.82 -36.99 11.45
N GLU A 28 29.41 -38.09 12.09
CA GLU A 28 28.01 -38.41 12.34
C GLU A 28 27.33 -37.34 13.20
N ALA A 29 27.99 -36.86 14.25
CA ALA A 29 27.46 -35.78 15.08
C ALA A 29 27.30 -34.46 14.31
N GLN A 30 28.25 -34.15 13.41
CA GLN A 30 28.16 -32.95 12.56
C GLN A 30 27.04 -33.06 11.52
N GLU A 31 26.90 -34.20 10.86
CA GLU A 31 25.81 -34.43 9.92
C GLU A 31 24.45 -34.42 10.61
N LYS A 32 24.33 -35.01 11.81
CA LYS A 32 23.11 -34.92 12.62
C LYS A 32 22.79 -33.47 12.99
N ALA A 33 23.75 -32.71 13.49
CA ALA A 33 23.54 -31.31 13.85
C ALA A 33 23.12 -30.45 12.64
N ARG A 34 23.70 -30.72 11.47
CA ARG A 34 23.32 -30.07 10.22
C ARG A 34 21.88 -30.42 9.82
N LEU A 35 21.52 -31.70 9.88
CA LEU A 35 20.18 -32.17 9.53
C LEU A 35 19.12 -31.58 10.47
N ASP A 36 19.39 -31.59 11.79
CA ASP A 36 18.52 -31.00 12.80
C ASP A 36 18.29 -29.50 12.54
N TYR A 37 19.37 -28.77 12.19
CA TYR A 37 19.27 -27.36 11.84
C TYR A 37 18.46 -27.10 10.57
N GLU A 38 18.71 -27.83 9.48
CA GLU A 38 17.96 -27.65 8.23
C GLU A 38 16.48 -28.02 8.38
N ASN A 39 16.17 -29.05 9.19
CA ASN A 39 14.80 -29.42 9.52
C ASN A 39 14.09 -28.31 10.31
N LEU A 40 14.72 -27.81 11.38
CA LEU A 40 14.17 -26.73 12.20
C LEU A 40 13.96 -25.46 11.36
N LYS A 41 14.94 -25.11 10.54
CA LYS A 41 14.85 -23.96 9.63
C LYS A 41 13.66 -24.11 8.67
N LYS A 42 13.49 -25.29 8.09
CA LYS A 42 12.36 -25.57 7.19
C LYS A 42 11.03 -25.42 7.91
N GLU A 43 10.90 -26.02 9.10
CA GLU A 43 9.71 -25.94 9.95
C GLU A 43 9.35 -24.48 10.26
N VAL A 44 10.29 -23.73 10.81
CA VAL A 44 10.09 -22.31 11.17
C VAL A 44 9.66 -21.47 9.97
N VAL A 45 10.32 -21.64 8.82
CA VAL A 45 9.96 -20.88 7.61
C VAL A 45 8.55 -21.25 7.14
N THR A 46 8.20 -22.54 7.15
CA THR A 46 6.86 -22.99 6.74
C THR A 46 5.79 -22.46 7.69
N GLU A 47 5.96 -22.60 9.00
CA GLU A 47 5.00 -22.14 10.01
C GLU A 47 4.76 -20.63 9.94
N LEU A 48 5.84 -19.83 9.89
CA LEU A 48 5.70 -18.38 9.83
C LEU A 48 5.05 -17.93 8.51
N SER A 49 5.36 -18.58 7.40
CA SER A 49 4.75 -18.27 6.11
C SER A 49 3.26 -18.61 6.09
N GLN A 50 2.89 -19.75 6.66
CA GLN A 50 1.50 -20.19 6.82
C GLN A 50 0.71 -19.19 7.69
N ALA A 51 1.23 -18.85 8.87
CA ALA A 51 0.60 -17.90 9.78
C ALA A 51 0.43 -16.52 9.14
N ALA A 52 1.43 -16.05 8.39
CA ALA A 52 1.35 -14.79 7.65
C ALA A 52 0.25 -14.82 6.58
N ALA A 53 0.11 -15.93 5.86
CA ALA A 53 -0.95 -16.11 4.86
C ALA A 53 -2.34 -16.10 5.51
N GLU A 54 -2.51 -16.78 6.64
CA GLU A 54 -3.77 -16.81 7.39
C GLU A 54 -4.16 -15.43 7.92
N ILE A 55 -3.22 -14.68 8.51
CA ILE A 55 -3.46 -13.31 8.98
C ILE A 55 -3.84 -12.40 7.80
N SER A 56 -3.18 -12.55 6.66
CA SER A 56 -3.48 -11.79 5.45
C SER A 56 -4.91 -12.05 4.96
N GLU A 57 -5.33 -13.32 4.96
CA GLU A 57 -6.70 -13.70 4.59
C GLU A 57 -7.73 -13.15 5.58
N GLN A 58 -7.46 -13.29 6.89
CA GLN A 58 -8.32 -12.74 7.94
C GLN A 58 -8.47 -11.21 7.83
N LEU A 59 -7.37 -10.49 7.56
CA LEU A 59 -7.40 -9.04 7.34
C LEU A 59 -8.20 -8.67 6.09
N ARG A 60 -8.08 -9.45 5.02
CA ARG A 60 -8.86 -9.24 3.78
C ARG A 60 -10.35 -9.43 4.04
N ALA A 61 -10.72 -10.51 4.72
CA ALA A 61 -12.10 -10.81 5.09
C ALA A 61 -12.66 -9.75 6.04
N PHE A 62 -11.91 -9.36 7.07
CA PHE A 62 -12.27 -8.30 7.99
C PHE A 62 -12.50 -6.97 7.26
N LYS A 63 -11.61 -6.59 6.34
CA LYS A 63 -11.78 -5.38 5.52
C LYS A 63 -13.08 -5.44 4.73
N GLN A 64 -13.34 -6.54 4.01
CA GLN A 64 -14.58 -6.68 3.24
C GLN A 64 -15.83 -6.55 4.12
N LYS A 65 -15.84 -7.25 5.27
CA LYS A 65 -16.92 -7.19 6.24
C LYS A 65 -17.12 -5.78 6.78
N ALA A 66 -16.06 -5.10 7.21
CA ALA A 66 -16.12 -3.74 7.75
C ALA A 66 -16.70 -2.75 6.73
N PHE A 67 -16.29 -2.83 5.45
CA PHE A 67 -16.85 -1.96 4.41
C PHE A 67 -18.32 -2.30 4.11
N SER A 68 -18.69 -3.58 4.09
CA SER A 68 -20.07 -4.03 3.89
C SER A 68 -20.99 -3.54 5.02
N ASP A 69 -20.61 -3.79 6.26
CA ASP A 69 -21.41 -3.42 7.44
C ASP A 69 -21.58 -1.89 7.54
N MET A 70 -20.51 -1.13 7.29
CA MET A 70 -20.60 0.33 7.27
C MET A 70 -21.45 0.85 6.09
N GLN A 71 -21.43 0.17 4.94
CA GLN A 71 -22.30 0.52 3.82
C GLN A 71 -23.79 0.28 4.17
N THR A 72 -24.11 -0.84 4.82
CA THR A 72 -25.46 -1.13 5.31
C THR A 72 -25.91 -0.08 6.33
N LEU A 73 -25.07 0.26 7.31
CA LEU A 73 -25.38 1.31 8.29
C LEU A 73 -25.60 2.67 7.62
N PHE A 74 -24.82 3.00 6.59
CA PHE A 74 -25.02 4.21 5.82
C PHE A 74 -26.37 4.24 5.11
N GLU A 75 -26.80 3.13 4.50
CA GLU A 75 -28.09 3.01 3.83
C GLU A 75 -29.24 3.18 4.83
N MET A 76 -29.17 2.52 5.99
CA MET A 76 -30.15 2.68 7.06
C MET A 76 -30.19 4.12 7.58
N LEU A 77 -29.03 4.78 7.76
CA LEU A 77 -28.96 6.18 8.17
C LEU A 77 -29.57 7.13 7.13
N LYS A 78 -29.40 6.82 5.84
CA LYS A 78 -30.00 7.59 4.74
C LYS A 78 -31.52 7.49 4.75
N GLU A 79 -32.06 6.30 4.99
CA GLU A 79 -33.51 6.07 5.12
C GLU A 79 -34.07 6.75 6.37
N TYR A 80 -33.38 6.63 7.52
CA TYR A 80 -33.88 7.14 8.79
C TYR A 80 -33.76 8.66 8.92
N SER A 81 -32.66 9.25 8.45
CA SER A 81 -32.35 10.64 8.80
C SER A 81 -33.00 11.69 7.91
N ASN A 82 -33.58 11.30 6.76
CA ASN A 82 -34.00 12.21 5.68
C ASN A 82 -32.92 13.28 5.33
N ARG A 83 -31.68 13.14 5.84
CA ARG A 83 -30.60 14.10 5.64
C ARG A 83 -30.18 13.98 4.20
N HIS A 84 -30.27 15.14 3.55
CA HIS A 84 -29.91 15.43 2.18
C HIS A 84 -29.08 14.34 1.49
N LYS A 85 -29.66 13.85 0.39
CA LYS A 85 -29.02 13.06 -0.68
C LYS A 85 -27.61 13.56 -1.11
N ASP A 86 -27.19 14.74 -0.67
CA ASP A 86 -25.97 15.46 -1.04
C ASP A 86 -24.82 15.41 -0.01
N GLY A 87 -24.98 14.73 1.13
CA GLY A 87 -23.88 14.53 2.08
C GLY A 87 -22.76 13.67 1.49
N LYS A 88 -21.49 14.06 1.65
CA LYS A 88 -20.27 13.39 1.12
C LYS A 88 -20.05 11.93 1.56
N GLY A 89 -21.03 11.28 2.20
CA GLY A 89 -21.00 9.87 2.57
C GLY A 89 -20.10 9.51 3.75
N ASN A 90 -19.61 10.51 4.49
CA ASN A 90 -18.83 10.28 5.70
C ASN A 90 -19.76 10.25 6.91
N PHE A 91 -19.58 9.27 7.79
CA PHE A 91 -20.33 9.18 9.05
C PHE A 91 -19.51 8.43 10.10
N GLN A 92 -19.90 8.56 11.36
CA GLN A 92 -19.26 7.88 12.48
C GLN A 92 -20.31 7.15 13.30
N VAL A 93 -19.91 6.03 13.90
CA VAL A 93 -20.74 5.20 14.78
C VAL A 93 -19.98 5.01 16.08
N GLU A 94 -20.68 5.21 17.18
CA GLU A 94 -20.13 5.15 18.53
C GLU A 94 -20.96 4.16 19.34
N HIS A 95 -20.28 3.26 20.06
CA HIS A 95 -20.91 2.36 20.99
C HIS A 95 -19.96 2.12 22.17
N GLU A 96 -20.41 2.49 23.37
CA GLU A 96 -19.63 2.41 24.62
C GLU A 96 -18.24 3.05 24.46
N ASN A 97 -17.17 2.25 24.54
CA ASN A 97 -15.79 2.68 24.45
C ASN A 97 -15.23 2.68 23.02
N PHE A 98 -16.05 2.33 22.03
CA PHE A 98 -15.62 2.17 20.64
C PHE A 98 -16.20 3.27 19.74
N ARG A 99 -15.35 3.82 18.88
CA ARG A 99 -15.72 4.76 17.83
C ARG A 99 -15.15 4.28 16.50
N VAL A 100 -16.02 4.15 15.49
CA VAL A 100 -15.65 3.79 14.12
C VAL A 100 -16.06 4.91 13.18
N SER A 101 -15.09 5.46 12.46
CA SER A 101 -15.30 6.57 11.51
C SER A 101 -15.17 6.09 10.08
N TYR A 102 -16.25 6.18 9.30
CA TYR A 102 -16.25 5.86 7.88
C TYR A 102 -16.04 7.13 7.05
N LYS A 103 -14.94 7.13 6.28
CA LYS A 103 -14.64 8.18 5.31
C LYS A 103 -14.74 7.61 3.92
N ARG A 104 -15.78 8.00 3.18
CA ARG A 104 -15.87 7.76 1.74
C ARG A 104 -14.92 8.74 1.05
N GLN A 105 -13.63 8.42 1.08
CA GLN A 105 -12.63 9.12 0.30
C GLN A 105 -12.94 8.85 -1.18
N GLY A 106 -13.71 9.73 -1.81
CA GLY A 106 -13.70 9.88 -3.26
C GLY A 106 -12.35 10.43 -3.67
N LYS A 107 -11.28 9.64 -3.58
CA LYS A 107 -10.03 9.98 -4.24
C LYS A 107 -10.36 9.99 -5.73
N PRO A 108 -10.24 11.13 -6.43
CA PRO A 108 -10.35 11.13 -7.87
C PRO A 108 -9.29 10.15 -8.40
N HIS A 109 -9.74 9.11 -9.09
CA HIS A 109 -8.81 8.24 -9.80
C HIS A 109 -8.40 9.01 -11.05
N PHE A 110 -7.15 9.44 -11.09
CA PHE A 110 -6.59 10.07 -12.28
C PHE A 110 -6.31 8.95 -13.29
N ASP A 111 -7.14 8.91 -14.33
CA ASP A 111 -6.97 8.04 -15.49
C ASP A 111 -6.21 8.78 -16.61
N GLU A 112 -5.97 8.09 -17.72
CA GLU A 112 -5.30 8.67 -18.91
C GLU A 112 -5.99 9.95 -19.43
N ARG A 113 -7.30 10.09 -19.22
CA ARG A 113 -8.06 11.30 -19.61
C ARG A 113 -7.70 12.51 -18.77
N SER A 114 -7.38 12.28 -17.50
CA SER A 114 -6.95 13.33 -16.57
C SER A 114 -5.59 13.90 -16.97
N LEU A 115 -4.67 13.04 -17.45
CA LEU A 115 -3.38 13.44 -18.01
C LEU A 115 -3.53 14.21 -19.33
N GLN A 116 -4.45 13.78 -20.21
CA GLN A 116 -4.75 14.50 -21.45
C GLN A 116 -5.34 15.89 -21.17
N ALA A 117 -6.25 15.99 -20.19
CA ALA A 117 -6.85 17.27 -19.80
C ALA A 117 -5.80 18.25 -19.24
N GLU A 118 -4.86 17.76 -18.43
CA GLU A 118 -3.72 18.54 -17.94
C GLU A 118 -2.88 19.10 -19.10
N LYS A 119 -2.53 18.25 -20.06
CA LYS A 119 -1.80 18.67 -21.27
C LYS A 119 -2.57 19.75 -22.04
N HIS A 120 -3.88 19.56 -22.25
CA HIS A 120 -4.70 20.54 -22.95
C HIS A 120 -4.78 21.90 -22.24
N ILE A 121 -4.79 21.92 -20.90
CA ILE A 121 -4.76 23.16 -20.13
C ILE A 121 -3.43 23.89 -20.31
N ILE A 122 -2.31 23.15 -20.24
CA ILE A 122 -0.97 23.70 -20.44
C ILE A 122 -0.83 24.25 -21.88
N ASP A 123 -1.25 23.47 -22.88
CA ASP A 123 -1.24 23.88 -24.28
C ASP A 123 -2.09 25.14 -24.50
N PHE A 124 -3.30 25.19 -23.91
CA PHE A 124 -4.16 26.38 -23.98
C PHE A 124 -3.50 27.63 -23.40
N VAL A 125 -2.88 27.54 -22.22
CA VAL A 125 -2.20 28.69 -21.59
C VAL A 125 -1.02 29.13 -22.45
N ASN A 126 -0.22 28.19 -22.95
CA ASN A 126 0.91 28.46 -23.83
C ASN A 126 0.49 29.16 -25.13
N THR A 127 -0.60 28.70 -25.77
CA THR A 127 -1.11 29.31 -27.00
C THR A 127 -1.80 30.66 -26.74
N LYS A 128 -2.56 30.78 -25.64
CA LYS A 128 -3.34 31.99 -25.34
C LYS A 128 -2.46 33.18 -25.02
N PHE A 129 -1.33 32.94 -24.36
CA PHE A 129 -0.38 33.95 -23.90
C PHE A 129 0.98 33.82 -24.61
N GLU A 130 1.01 33.29 -25.83
CA GLU A 130 2.24 33.07 -26.60
C GLU A 130 3.10 34.34 -26.72
N LYS A 131 2.45 35.51 -26.82
CA LYS A 131 3.09 36.82 -26.97
C LYS A 131 3.26 37.59 -25.65
N ASP A 132 2.79 37.04 -24.53
CA ASP A 132 2.82 37.66 -23.21
C ASP A 132 3.38 36.65 -22.19
N VAL A 133 4.71 36.57 -22.17
CA VAL A 133 5.46 35.59 -21.38
C VAL A 133 5.26 35.81 -19.88
N ASP A 134 5.18 37.06 -19.43
CA ASP A 134 5.00 37.37 -18.01
C ASP A 134 3.62 36.92 -17.52
N THR A 135 2.56 37.18 -18.29
CA THR A 135 1.22 36.71 -17.94
C THR A 135 1.12 35.19 -18.02
N LYS A 136 1.75 34.57 -19.01
CA LYS A 136 1.83 33.10 -19.14
C LYS A 136 2.46 32.47 -17.90
N ASP A 137 3.62 32.97 -17.49
CA ASP A 137 4.38 32.41 -16.37
C ASP A 137 3.65 32.66 -15.05
N LEU A 138 3.01 33.82 -14.89
CA LEU A 138 2.13 34.10 -13.75
C LEU A 138 0.96 33.12 -13.69
N VAL A 139 0.23 32.93 -14.78
CA VAL A 139 -0.92 32.01 -14.84
C VAL A 139 -0.47 30.57 -14.57
N MET A 140 0.64 30.12 -15.15
CA MET A 140 1.19 28.79 -14.87
C MET A 140 1.58 28.64 -13.40
N SER A 141 2.26 29.64 -12.80
CA SER A 141 2.65 29.60 -11.38
C SER A 141 1.44 29.52 -10.43
N LEU A 142 0.27 30.03 -10.85
CA LEU A 142 -0.97 29.99 -10.10
C LEU A 142 -1.76 28.68 -10.28
N LEU A 143 -1.41 27.85 -11.28
CA LEU A 143 -2.08 26.57 -11.56
C LEU A 143 -1.22 25.37 -11.20
N GLU A 144 0.09 25.54 -11.14
CA GLU A 144 1.05 24.52 -10.79
C GLU A 144 1.16 24.34 -9.27
N ARG A 145 1.14 23.09 -8.81
CA ARG A 145 1.55 22.73 -7.44
C ARG A 145 3.08 22.63 -7.34
N LYS A 146 3.69 22.17 -8.43
CA LYS A 146 5.13 22.04 -8.68
C LYS A 146 5.32 22.32 -10.17
N LYS A 147 6.47 22.84 -10.57
CA LYS A 147 6.78 23.14 -11.97
C LYS A 147 6.43 21.95 -12.88
N GLY A 148 5.46 22.12 -13.78
CA GLY A 148 4.96 21.11 -14.71
C GLY A 148 3.90 20.14 -14.18
N GLU A 149 3.44 20.26 -12.93
CA GLU A 149 2.35 19.46 -12.34
C GLU A 149 1.22 20.39 -11.85
N LEU A 150 0.04 20.30 -12.48
CA LEU A 150 -1.11 21.13 -12.12
C LEU A 150 -1.75 20.70 -10.80
N ASP A 151 -2.17 21.68 -9.98
CA ASP A 151 -2.96 21.42 -8.78
C ASP A 151 -4.43 21.19 -9.15
N ILE A 152 -4.93 19.97 -8.89
CA ILE A 152 -6.33 19.60 -9.15
C ILE A 152 -7.33 20.55 -8.50
N ASN A 153 -7.06 21.11 -7.33
CA ASN A 153 -7.98 22.02 -6.65
C ASN A 153 -8.05 23.37 -7.37
N LEU A 154 -6.93 23.82 -7.94
CA LEU A 154 -6.84 25.09 -8.68
C LEU A 154 -7.47 24.94 -10.07
N VAL A 155 -7.22 23.82 -10.76
CA VAL A 155 -7.91 23.47 -12.01
C VAL A 155 -9.42 23.35 -11.80
N GLN A 156 -9.87 22.70 -10.73
CA GLN A 156 -11.29 22.59 -10.41
C GLN A 156 -11.93 23.93 -10.06
N LYS A 157 -11.20 24.88 -9.46
CA LYS A 157 -11.68 26.25 -9.26
C LYS A 157 -11.96 26.93 -10.60
N ILE A 158 -11.08 26.79 -11.61
CA ILE A 158 -11.33 27.32 -12.96
C ILE A 158 -12.62 26.73 -13.53
N ILE A 159 -12.79 25.41 -13.50
CA ILE A 159 -13.99 24.76 -14.07
C ILE A 159 -15.25 25.23 -13.36
N ARG A 160 -15.19 25.42 -12.04
CA ARG A 160 -16.31 25.90 -11.23
C ARG A 160 -16.70 27.33 -11.61
N HIS A 161 -15.71 28.22 -11.77
CA HIS A 161 -15.96 29.63 -12.11
C HIS A 161 -16.20 29.88 -13.60
N GLY A 162 -15.66 29.04 -14.49
CA GLY A 162 -15.89 29.09 -15.93
C GLY A 162 -17.31 28.71 -16.33
N LYS A 163 -18.00 27.87 -15.54
CA LYS A 163 -19.43 27.56 -15.73
C LYS A 163 -20.36 28.71 -15.33
N THR A 164 -19.89 29.65 -14.51
CA THR A 164 -20.64 30.84 -14.07
C THR A 164 -20.39 32.08 -14.92
N LEU A 165 -19.42 32.06 -15.84
CA LEU A 165 -19.23 33.14 -16.79
C LEU A 165 -20.21 32.96 -17.96
N PRO A 166 -20.95 34.01 -18.38
CA PRO A 166 -21.85 33.90 -19.50
C PRO A 166 -21.05 33.43 -20.73
N ARG A 167 -21.43 32.29 -21.30
CA ARG A 167 -20.90 31.86 -22.59
C ARG A 167 -21.22 32.98 -23.57
N ARG A 168 -20.21 33.72 -24.03
CA ARG A 168 -20.38 34.62 -25.17
C ARG A 168 -20.96 33.75 -26.28
N GLN A 169 -22.20 34.06 -26.67
CA GLN A 169 -22.80 33.45 -27.83
C GLN A 169 -21.85 33.74 -28.99
N LEU A 170 -21.43 32.68 -29.67
CA LEU A 170 -20.86 32.81 -31.00
C LEU A 170 -22.01 33.27 -31.88
N GLU A 171 -22.19 34.59 -32.00
CA GLU A 171 -22.97 35.14 -33.09
C GLU A 171 -22.19 34.88 -34.36
N THR A 172 -22.66 33.86 -35.08
CA THR A 172 -22.58 33.81 -36.54
C THR A 172 -23.06 35.16 -37.08
N ARG A 173 -22.19 35.85 -37.80
CA ARG A 173 -22.62 36.82 -38.80
C ARG A 173 -22.05 36.34 -40.12
N ASP A 174 -22.98 36.15 -41.05
CA ASP A 174 -22.75 35.89 -42.47
C ASP A 174 -21.75 36.89 -43.10
#